data_AF-A0A914S0P5-F1
#
_entry.id   AF-A0A914S0P5-F1
#
_cell.length_a   1.000
_cell.length_b   1.000
_cell.length_c   1.000
_cell.angle_alpha   90.00
_cell.angle_beta   90.00
_cell.angle_gamma   90.00
#
_symmetry.space_group_name_H-M   'P 1'
#
loop_
_entity.id
_entity.type
_entity.pdbx_description
1 polymer ?
#
loop_
_entity_poly.entity_id
_entity_poly.type
_entity_poly.pdbx_seq_one_letter_code
_entity_poly.pdbx_strand_id
1 'polypeptide(L)'
;TDVCDILCEHFETNFDAYVKYCSNQVYQDRTLKRLKYVRIFSRELLLLRCYNSAFMSCIQRLESDRQCQGLDMRSFLMLPMQRVTRYPLLVIAILDRIPTESEQHKTAQMALHFANHVSQLYVVNCCNEGARRMERTEQLLEIERRLVYKSPDLSNGTFVCKDYSARRFVDIEPVEVDSPKVFLLPSV
;
A
#
# COMPACT_ATOMS: atom_id res chain seq x y z
N THR A 1 11.92 -6.94 -35.53
CA THR A 1 11.55 -6.92 -34.11
C THR A 1 12.79 -6.68 -33.29
N ASP A 2 12.89 -5.50 -32.72
CA ASP A 2 13.95 -5.06 -31.80
C ASP A 2 13.46 -5.17 -30.34
N VAL A 3 14.37 -5.07 -29.37
CA VAL A 3 14.06 -5.09 -27.92
C VAL A 3 13.04 -4.01 -27.58
N CYS A 4 13.12 -2.83 -28.19
CA CYS A 4 12.16 -1.75 -27.96
C CYS A 4 10.74 -2.10 -28.45
N ASP A 5 10.59 -2.86 -29.54
CA ASP A 5 9.27 -3.33 -30.00
C ASP A 5 8.63 -4.25 -28.96
N ILE A 6 9.42 -5.21 -28.44
CA ILE A 6 8.99 -6.16 -27.41
C ILE A 6 8.58 -5.42 -26.13
N LEU A 7 9.37 -4.40 -25.73
CA LEU A 7 9.06 -3.58 -24.56
C LEU A 7 7.74 -2.83 -24.73
N CYS A 8 7.49 -2.21 -25.89
CA CYS A 8 6.22 -1.54 -26.18
C CYS A 8 5.03 -2.50 -26.01
N GLU A 9 5.08 -3.68 -26.63
CA GLU A 9 4.00 -4.67 -26.55
C GLU A 9 3.71 -5.10 -25.11
N HIS A 10 4.75 -5.37 -24.31
CA HIS A 10 4.56 -5.76 -22.92
C HIS A 10 4.09 -4.63 -22.00
N PHE A 11 4.50 -3.39 -22.26
CA PHE A 11 4.03 -2.24 -21.48
C PHE A 11 2.55 -1.94 -21.73
N GLU A 12 2.04 -2.21 -22.93
CA GLU A 12 0.63 -2.05 -23.26
C GLU A 12 -0.24 -3.17 -22.69
N THR A 13 0.23 -4.42 -22.72
CA THR A 13 -0.63 -5.60 -22.48
C THR A 13 -0.50 -6.20 -21.08
N ASN A 14 0.67 -6.12 -20.45
CA ASN A 14 1.04 -7.04 -19.37
C ASN A 14 1.42 -6.37 -18.04
N PHE A 15 0.92 -5.16 -17.78
CA PHE A 15 1.34 -4.38 -16.60
C PHE A 15 0.42 -4.43 -15.36
N ASP A 16 -0.79 -4.96 -15.50
CA ASP A 16 -1.76 -5.05 -14.41
C ASP A 16 -1.23 -5.86 -13.20
N ALA A 17 -0.42 -6.90 -13.46
CA ALA A 17 0.21 -7.69 -12.41
C ALA A 17 1.15 -6.85 -11.51
N TYR A 18 1.97 -5.98 -12.12
CA TYR A 18 2.84 -5.08 -11.37
C TYR A 18 2.04 -4.05 -10.57
N VAL A 19 0.95 -3.55 -11.15
CA VAL A 19 0.10 -2.54 -10.51
C VAL A 19 -0.58 -3.12 -9.27
N LYS A 20 -1.18 -4.30 -9.39
CA LYS A 20 -1.77 -5.03 -8.25
C LYS A 20 -0.74 -5.35 -7.17
N TYR A 21 0.45 -5.76 -7.56
CA TYR A 21 1.49 -6.08 -6.60
C TYR A 21 1.98 -4.83 -5.86
N CYS A 22 2.41 -3.82 -6.60
CA CYS A 22 3.01 -2.60 -6.06
C CYS A 22 2.00 -1.76 -5.26
N SER A 23 0.73 -1.69 -5.67
CA SER A 23 -0.32 -0.99 -4.92
C SER A 23 -0.57 -1.58 -3.53
N ASN A 24 -0.30 -2.87 -3.36
CA ASN A 24 -0.43 -3.59 -2.08
C ASN A 24 0.89 -3.67 -1.30
N GLN A 25 1.98 -3.05 -1.76
CA GLN A 25 3.30 -3.20 -1.16
C GLN A 25 3.34 -2.83 0.32
N VAL A 26 2.62 -1.79 0.72
CA VAL A 26 2.56 -1.37 2.13
C VAL A 26 1.83 -2.40 3.00
N TYR A 27 0.78 -3.02 2.46
CA TYR A 27 0.07 -4.10 3.14
C TYR A 27 0.95 -5.34 3.32
N GLN A 28 1.72 -5.71 2.28
CA GLN A 28 2.69 -6.80 2.34
C GLN A 28 3.74 -6.54 3.43
N ASP A 29 4.30 -5.32 3.48
CA ASP A 29 5.30 -4.95 4.48
C ASP A 29 4.76 -5.00 5.92
N ARG A 30 3.55 -4.44 6.14
CA ARG A 30 2.90 -4.46 7.46
C ARG A 30 2.55 -5.87 7.89
N THR A 31 2.04 -6.70 6.97
CA THR A 31 1.73 -8.10 7.25
C THR A 31 2.99 -8.87 7.60
N LEU A 32 4.08 -8.69 6.84
CA LEU A 32 5.36 -9.32 7.15
C LEU A 32 5.91 -8.88 8.51
N LYS A 33 5.88 -7.57 8.82
CA LYS A 33 6.25 -7.04 10.13
C LYS A 33 5.37 -7.61 11.24
N ARG A 34 4.06 -7.71 11.03
CA ARG A 34 3.12 -8.29 12.00
C ARG A 34 3.46 -9.75 12.28
N LEU A 35 3.73 -10.53 11.24
CA LEU A 35 4.12 -11.93 11.36
C LEU A 35 5.53 -12.09 11.96
N LYS A 36 6.46 -11.16 11.75
CA LYS A 36 7.82 -11.22 12.35
C LYS A 36 7.88 -10.73 13.80
N TYR A 37 7.14 -9.67 14.14
CA TYR A 37 7.37 -8.89 15.38
C TYR A 37 6.21 -8.85 16.36
N VAL A 38 5.00 -9.33 16.01
CA VAL A 38 3.94 -9.45 17.01
C VAL A 38 4.30 -10.57 17.97
N ARG A 39 4.94 -10.19 19.07
CA ARG A 39 4.84 -10.90 20.34
C ARG A 39 3.36 -10.93 20.67
N ILE A 40 2.76 -12.12 20.58
CA ILE A 40 1.40 -12.36 21.04
C ILE A 40 1.39 -12.10 22.56
N PHE A 41 1.18 -10.85 22.98
CA PHE A 41 1.02 -10.49 24.39
C PHE A 41 -0.30 -11.03 24.96
N SER A 42 -1.24 -11.44 24.10
CA SER A 42 -2.50 -12.05 24.49
C SER A 42 -2.34 -13.55 24.70
N ARG A 43 -2.53 -14.01 25.93
CA ARG A 43 -2.47 -15.42 26.36
C ARG A 43 -3.52 -16.34 25.68
N GLU A 44 -4.34 -15.80 24.79
CA GLU A 44 -5.63 -16.37 24.41
C GLU A 44 -5.67 -17.10 23.05
N LEU A 45 -4.60 -17.05 22.24
CA LEU A 45 -4.58 -17.79 20.95
C LEU A 45 -3.31 -18.64 20.79
N LEU A 46 -3.30 -19.81 21.46
CA LEU A 46 -2.23 -20.81 21.37
C LEU A 46 -1.95 -21.26 19.92
N LEU A 47 -3.01 -21.40 19.10
CA LEU A 47 -2.89 -21.78 17.68
C LEU A 47 -2.14 -20.74 16.85
N LEU A 48 -2.31 -19.45 17.13
CA LEU A 48 -1.63 -18.38 16.42
C LEU A 48 -0.14 -18.33 16.75
N ARG A 49 0.24 -18.73 17.97
CA ARG A 49 1.66 -18.87 18.39
C ARG A 49 2.38 -19.97 17.63
N CYS A 50 1.75 -21.14 17.46
CA CYS A 50 2.33 -22.25 16.70
C CYS A 50 2.47 -21.92 15.20
N TYR A 51 1.44 -21.31 14.60
CA TYR A 51 1.49 -20.87 13.20
C TYR A 51 2.59 -19.82 12.97
N ASN A 52 2.72 -18.86 13.90
CA ASN A 52 3.77 -17.84 13.85
C ASN A 52 5.18 -18.45 13.97
N SER A 53 5.36 -19.42 14.87
CA SER A 53 6.64 -20.14 15.03
C SER A 53 7.03 -20.90 13.76
N ALA A 54 6.09 -21.62 13.13
CA ALA A 54 6.35 -22.35 11.89
C ALA A 54 6.71 -21.40 10.73
N PHE A 55 6.00 -20.27 10.63
CA PHE A 55 6.31 -19.22 9.66
C PHE A 55 7.73 -18.66 9.87
N MET A 56 8.08 -18.30 11.11
CA MET A 56 9.40 -17.74 11.43
C MET A 56 10.53 -18.73 11.14
N SER A 57 10.39 -19.99 11.52
CA SER A 57 11.38 -21.03 11.19
C SER A 57 11.52 -21.23 9.67
N CYS A 58 10.42 -21.15 8.92
CA CYS A 58 10.46 -21.24 7.46
C CYS A 58 11.20 -20.05 6.84
N ILE A 59 10.87 -18.82 7.26
CA ILE A 59 11.55 -17.61 6.78
C ILE A 59 13.04 -17.64 7.11
N GLN A 60 13.41 -18.01 8.34
CA GLN A 60 14.82 -18.11 8.73
C GLN A 60 15.58 -19.14 7.89
N ARG A 61 14.95 -20.29 7.61
CA ARG A 61 15.53 -21.32 6.73
C ARG A 61 15.74 -20.79 5.31
N LEU A 62 14.77 -20.07 4.75
CA LEU A 62 14.88 -19.45 3.42
C LEU A 62 15.97 -18.37 3.39
N GLU A 63 15.97 -17.44 4.34
CA GLU A 63 16.95 -16.35 4.43
C GLU A 63 18.38 -16.87 4.69
N SER A 64 18.53 -18.05 5.30
CA SER A 64 19.84 -18.71 5.53
C SER A 64 20.43 -19.38 4.28
N ASP A 65 19.63 -19.56 3.22
CA ASP A 65 20.13 -20.14 1.97
C ASP A 65 21.19 -19.24 1.35
N ARG A 66 22.29 -19.84 0.86
CA ARG A 66 23.36 -19.11 0.17
C ARG A 66 22.86 -18.39 -1.09
N GLN A 67 21.81 -18.90 -1.73
CA GLN A 67 21.18 -18.26 -2.88
C GLN A 67 20.53 -16.91 -2.52
N CYS A 68 20.12 -16.73 -1.27
CA CYS A 68 19.56 -15.47 -0.80
C CYS A 68 20.62 -14.39 -0.54
N GLN A 69 21.92 -14.74 -0.54
CA GLN A 69 23.03 -13.80 -0.37
C GLN A 69 22.91 -12.90 0.87
N GLY A 70 22.30 -13.41 1.94
CA GLY A 70 22.06 -12.67 3.19
C GLY A 70 20.96 -11.61 3.12
N LEU A 71 20.16 -11.58 2.04
CA LEU A 71 18.99 -10.71 1.93
C LEU A 71 17.81 -11.27 2.71
N ASP A 72 17.04 -10.38 3.32
CA ASP A 72 15.81 -10.75 4.02
C ASP A 72 14.62 -10.86 3.06
N MET A 73 13.53 -11.50 3.52
CA MET A 73 12.30 -11.69 2.74
C MET A 73 11.75 -10.36 2.20
N ARG A 74 11.89 -9.27 2.96
CA ARG A 74 11.45 -7.93 2.54
C ARG A 74 12.18 -7.47 1.29
N SER A 75 13.49 -7.70 1.21
CA SER A 75 14.32 -7.30 0.07
C SER A 75 13.83 -7.95 -1.24
N PHE A 76 13.45 -9.22 -1.19
CA PHE A 76 12.88 -9.92 -2.34
C PHE A 76 11.50 -9.38 -2.74
N LEU A 77 10.65 -9.06 -1.75
CA LEU A 77 9.34 -8.43 -2.00
C LEU A 77 9.46 -7.03 -2.61
N MET A 78 10.62 -6.35 -2.47
CA MET A 78 10.85 -5.06 -3.12
C MET A 78 11.28 -5.17 -4.59
N LEU A 79 11.70 -6.35 -5.06
CA LEU A 79 12.23 -6.53 -6.42
C LEU A 79 11.27 -6.08 -7.53
N PRO A 80 9.94 -6.35 -7.48
CA PRO A 80 9.04 -5.88 -8.52
C PRO A 80 8.95 -4.35 -8.60
N MET A 81 8.96 -3.66 -7.45
CA MET A 81 8.99 -2.20 -7.36
C MET A 81 10.31 -1.63 -7.91
N GLN A 82 11.43 -2.30 -7.63
CA GLN A 82 12.73 -1.92 -8.18
C GLN A 82 12.82 -2.19 -9.68
N ARG A 83 12.19 -3.27 -10.17
CA ARG A 83 12.23 -3.66 -11.57
C ARG A 83 11.50 -2.64 -12.43
N VAL A 84 10.29 -2.24 -12.03
CA VAL A 84 9.48 -1.30 -12.81
C VAL A 84 10.15 0.07 -12.93
N THR A 85 10.79 0.56 -11.87
CA THR A 85 11.47 1.86 -11.87
C THR A 85 12.77 1.86 -12.69
N ARG A 86 13.32 0.68 -13.01
CA ARG A 86 14.52 0.56 -13.84
C ARG A 86 14.26 0.59 -15.34
N TYR A 87 13.05 0.27 -15.79
CA TYR A 87 12.74 0.23 -17.23
C TYR A 87 13.06 1.55 -17.95
N PRO A 88 12.64 2.73 -17.47
CA PRO A 88 13.00 3.99 -18.13
C PRO A 88 14.51 4.20 -18.25
N LEU A 89 15.26 3.89 -17.18
CA LEU A 89 16.72 4.05 -17.14
C LEU A 89 17.42 3.16 -18.18
N LEU A 90 16.92 1.93 -18.35
CA LEU A 90 17.46 1.00 -19.34
C LEU A 90 17.14 1.45 -20.77
N VAL A 91 15.93 1.97 -21.01
CA VAL A 91 15.57 2.46 -22.35
C VAL A 91 16.34 3.73 -22.71
N ILE A 92 16.59 4.63 -21.74
CA ILE A 92 17.49 5.79 -21.94
C ILE A 92 18.88 5.32 -22.36
N ALA A 93 19.44 4.32 -21.66
CA ALA A 93 20.75 3.78 -22.01
C ALA A 93 20.79 3.17 -23.42
N ILE A 94 19.68 2.63 -23.91
CA ILE A 94 19.56 2.15 -25.29
C ILE A 94 19.54 3.35 -26.26
N LEU A 95 18.72 4.37 -25.98
CA LEU A 95 18.62 5.59 -26.81
C LEU A 95 19.97 6.29 -27.00
N ASP A 96 20.79 6.35 -25.94
CA ASP A 96 22.12 6.97 -25.99
C ASP A 96 23.11 6.27 -26.94
N ARG A 97 22.82 5.04 -27.34
CA ARG A 97 23.69 4.21 -28.19
C ARG A 97 23.18 4.06 -29.62
N ILE A 98 21.99 4.56 -29.93
CA ILE A 98 21.35 4.40 -31.25
C ILE A 98 21.41 5.73 -32.03
N PRO A 99 21.77 5.70 -33.33
CA PRO A 99 21.75 6.89 -34.18
C PRO A 99 20.37 7.55 -34.25
N THR A 100 20.33 8.87 -34.09
CA THR A 100 19.09 9.67 -33.94
C THR A 100 18.14 9.60 -35.14
N GLU A 101 18.65 9.33 -36.34
CA GLU A 101 17.85 9.26 -37.58
C GLU A 101 17.34 7.86 -37.92
N SER A 102 17.61 6.86 -37.08
CA SER A 102 17.16 5.49 -37.32
C SER A 102 15.70 5.27 -36.91
N GLU A 103 15.01 4.35 -37.59
CA GLU A 103 13.68 3.89 -37.16
C GLU A 103 13.71 3.27 -35.75
N GLN A 104 14.83 2.63 -35.39
CA GLN A 104 15.07 2.10 -34.05
C GLN A 104 15.05 3.19 -32.98
N HIS A 105 15.54 4.39 -33.30
CA HIS A 105 15.49 5.53 -32.39
C HIS A 105 14.05 5.95 -32.10
N LYS A 106 13.17 5.96 -33.11
CA LYS A 106 11.73 6.26 -32.94
C LYS A 106 11.04 5.22 -32.07
N THR A 107 11.28 3.93 -32.32
CA THR A 107 10.73 2.85 -31.49
C THR A 107 11.23 2.94 -30.04
N ALA A 108 12.52 3.24 -29.85
CA ALA A 108 13.09 3.39 -28.51
C ALA A 108 12.51 4.60 -27.76
N GLN A 109 12.21 5.70 -28.45
CA GLN A 109 11.49 6.85 -27.86
C GLN A 109 10.07 6.47 -27.42
N MET A 110 9.34 5.71 -28.24
CA MET A 110 8.03 5.17 -27.85
C MET A 110 8.14 4.25 -26.63
N ALA A 111 9.10 3.32 -26.62
CA ALA A 111 9.33 2.44 -25.49
C ALA A 111 9.65 3.23 -24.20
N LEU A 112 10.38 4.33 -24.31
CA LEU A 112 10.69 5.21 -23.17
C LEU A 112 9.43 5.90 -22.66
N HIS A 113 8.59 6.41 -23.57
CA HIS A 113 7.31 7.02 -23.21
C HIS A 113 6.43 6.03 -22.43
N PHE A 114 6.26 4.80 -22.94
CA PHE A 114 5.50 3.77 -22.25
C PHE A 114 6.13 3.35 -20.91
N ALA A 115 7.44 3.16 -20.85
CA ALA A 115 8.13 2.83 -19.62
C ALA A 115 7.93 3.91 -18.53
N ASN A 116 7.98 5.20 -18.90
CA ASN A 116 7.72 6.31 -18.00
C ASN A 116 6.25 6.37 -17.55
N HIS A 117 5.33 6.26 -18.49
CA HIS A 117 3.89 6.24 -18.19
C HIS A 117 3.56 5.13 -17.19
N VAL A 118 4.07 3.94 -17.43
CA VAL A 118 3.85 2.79 -16.57
C VAL A 118 4.52 2.95 -15.20
N SER A 119 5.82 3.27 -15.16
CA SER A 119 6.58 3.26 -13.91
C SER A 119 6.31 4.47 -13.01
N GLN A 120 6.27 5.68 -13.58
CA GLN A 120 6.16 6.92 -12.84
C GLN A 120 4.70 7.38 -12.73
N LEU A 121 3.94 7.38 -13.82
CA LEU A 121 2.58 7.94 -13.78
C LEU A 121 1.56 6.94 -13.24
N TYR A 122 1.64 5.67 -13.65
CA TYR A 122 0.61 4.70 -13.31
C TYR A 122 0.93 3.99 -11.98
N VAL A 123 2.07 3.31 -11.89
CA VAL A 123 2.41 2.49 -10.71
C VAL A 123 2.58 3.35 -9.46
N VAL A 124 3.37 4.43 -9.48
CA VAL A 124 3.57 5.28 -8.28
C VAL A 124 2.25 5.89 -7.80
N ASN A 125 1.40 6.38 -8.70
CA ASN A 125 0.10 6.93 -8.30
C ASN A 125 -0.80 5.85 -7.69
N CYS A 126 -0.89 4.66 -8.29
CA CYS A 126 -1.66 3.55 -7.72
C CYS A 126 -1.09 3.10 -6.36
N CYS A 127 0.23 3.14 -6.17
CA CYS A 127 0.86 2.83 -4.88
C CYS A 127 0.53 3.87 -3.82
N ASN A 128 0.59 5.15 -4.19
CA ASN A 128 0.27 6.25 -3.29
C ASN A 128 -1.21 6.22 -2.88
N GLU A 129 -2.11 5.95 -3.82
CA GLU A 129 -3.53 5.77 -3.51
C GLU A 129 -3.80 4.52 -2.68
N GLY A 130 -3.14 3.40 -3.00
CA GLY A 130 -3.22 2.17 -2.22
C GLY A 130 -2.78 2.38 -0.77
N ALA A 131 -1.66 3.09 -0.58
CA ALA A 131 -1.15 3.46 0.74
C ALA A 131 -2.15 4.33 1.52
N ARG A 132 -2.69 5.38 0.89
CA ARG A 132 -3.72 6.26 1.50
C ARG A 132 -4.98 5.48 1.87
N ARG A 133 -5.47 4.62 0.97
CA ARG A 133 -6.67 3.80 1.21
C ARG A 133 -6.45 2.86 2.40
N MET A 134 -5.30 2.21 2.45
CA MET A 134 -4.95 1.30 3.53
C MET A 134 -4.86 2.03 4.88
N GLU A 135 -4.24 3.23 4.93
CA GLU A 135 -4.19 4.04 6.15
C GLU A 135 -5.60 4.37 6.67
N ARG A 136 -6.50 4.81 5.78
CA ARG A 136 -7.91 5.05 6.13
C ARG A 136 -8.61 3.79 6.64
N THR A 137 -8.40 2.65 5.97
CA THR A 137 -8.98 1.36 6.41
C THR A 137 -8.46 0.95 7.78
N GLU A 138 -7.18 1.16 8.08
CA GLU A 138 -6.65 0.85 9.41
C GLU A 138 -7.23 1.75 10.50
N GLN A 139 -7.35 3.06 10.24
CA GLN A 139 -8.01 3.98 11.16
C GLN A 139 -9.45 3.54 11.44
N LEU A 140 -10.18 3.11 10.41
CA LEU A 140 -11.54 2.58 10.56
C LEU A 140 -11.57 1.31 11.42
N LEU A 141 -10.69 0.34 11.16
CA LEU A 141 -10.61 -0.88 11.95
C LEU A 141 -10.16 -0.62 13.40
N GLU A 142 -9.36 0.43 13.63
CA GLU A 142 -8.98 0.85 14.98
C GLU A 142 -10.16 1.44 15.75
N ILE A 143 -10.97 2.27 15.09
CA ILE A 143 -12.22 2.79 15.64
C ILE A 143 -13.17 1.63 15.94
N GLU A 144 -13.38 0.71 14.99
CA GLU A 144 -14.23 -0.48 15.17
C GLU A 144 -13.82 -1.29 16.40
N ARG A 145 -12.51 -1.57 16.56
CA ARG A 145 -11.99 -2.30 17.74
C ARG A 145 -12.23 -1.59 19.07
N ARG A 146 -12.40 -0.27 19.05
CA ARG A 146 -12.67 0.56 20.25
C ARG A 146 -14.16 0.70 20.54
N LEU A 147 -15.04 0.35 19.60
CA LEU A 147 -16.49 0.32 19.82
C LEU A 147 -16.85 -0.89 20.69
N VAL A 148 -17.52 -0.63 21.81
CA VAL A 148 -18.15 -1.69 22.62
C VAL A 148 -19.63 -1.73 22.24
N TYR A 149 -20.05 -2.84 21.62
CA TYR A 149 -21.47 -3.14 21.46
C TYR A 149 -22.01 -3.58 22.83
N LYS A 150 -22.75 -2.70 23.51
CA LYS A 150 -23.43 -3.09 24.75
C LYS A 150 -24.69 -3.91 24.44
N SER A 151 -24.93 -4.84 25.35
CA SER A 151 -25.91 -5.92 25.44
C SER A 151 -27.39 -5.46 25.38
N PRO A 152 -28.36 -6.40 25.29
CA PRO A 152 -29.78 -6.18 24.92
C PRO A 152 -30.62 -5.22 25.77
N ASP A 153 -30.04 -4.63 26.82
CA ASP A 153 -30.74 -3.85 27.84
C ASP A 153 -30.69 -2.33 27.59
N LEU A 154 -30.03 -1.89 26.51
CA LEU A 154 -30.12 -0.51 26.02
C LEU A 154 -30.94 -0.47 24.74
N SER A 155 -32.03 0.31 24.77
CA SER A 155 -32.88 0.57 23.61
C SER A 155 -32.04 0.89 22.37
N ASN A 156 -32.33 0.19 21.27
CA ASN A 156 -31.65 0.24 19.98
C ASN A 156 -31.01 1.61 19.66
N GLY A 157 -29.68 1.66 19.55
CA GLY A 157 -28.95 2.79 18.97
C GLY A 157 -27.88 3.46 19.84
N THR A 158 -27.62 3.01 21.07
CA THR A 158 -26.58 3.62 21.93
C THR A 158 -25.22 2.91 21.80
N PHE A 159 -24.20 3.62 21.32
CA PHE A 159 -22.82 3.14 21.19
C PHE A 159 -21.93 3.78 22.28
N VAL A 160 -21.06 3.00 22.93
CA VAL A 160 -20.10 3.52 23.94
C VAL A 160 -18.66 3.27 23.47
N CYS A 161 -17.89 4.34 23.30
CA CYS A 161 -16.48 4.30 22.90
C CYS A 161 -15.57 4.14 24.14
N LYS A 162 -14.60 3.21 24.10
CA LYS A 162 -13.72 2.88 25.23
C LYS A 162 -12.81 4.03 25.72
N ASP A 163 -12.47 4.99 24.86
CA ASP A 163 -11.43 5.99 25.17
C ASP A 163 -11.97 7.39 25.51
N TYR A 164 -13.26 7.65 25.29
CA TYR A 164 -13.87 8.96 25.59
C TYR A 164 -14.51 9.05 26.98
N SER A 165 -14.59 7.94 27.72
CA SER A 165 -15.13 7.89 29.08
C SER A 165 -14.30 8.69 30.12
N ALA A 166 -13.14 9.24 29.74
CA ALA A 166 -12.28 10.04 30.62
C ALA A 166 -12.24 11.55 30.31
N ARG A 167 -12.91 12.06 29.27
CA ARG A 167 -13.10 13.52 29.10
C ARG A 167 -14.52 13.86 29.53
N ARG A 168 -14.64 14.72 30.54
CA ARG A 168 -15.91 15.36 30.93
C ARG A 168 -16.67 15.74 29.67
N PHE A 169 -17.90 15.26 29.57
CA PHE A 169 -18.86 15.64 28.55
C PHE A 169 -18.80 17.16 28.36
N VAL A 170 -18.34 17.60 27.20
CA VAL A 170 -18.73 18.91 26.70
C VAL A 170 -20.03 18.62 25.99
N ASP A 171 -21.14 19.04 26.57
CA ASP A 171 -22.45 18.95 25.95
C ASP A 171 -22.39 19.70 24.62
N ILE A 172 -22.28 18.94 23.52
CA ILE A 172 -22.47 19.48 22.18
C ILE A 172 -23.96 19.35 21.92
N GLU A 173 -24.67 20.46 22.07
CA GLU A 173 -26.07 20.53 21.67
C GLU A 173 -26.19 20.23 20.17
N PRO A 174 -27.22 19.47 19.76
CA PRO A 174 -27.44 19.17 18.36
C PRO A 174 -27.72 20.47 17.59
N VAL A 175 -26.96 20.70 16.52
CA VAL A 175 -27.23 21.81 15.61
C VAL A 175 -28.53 21.52 14.88
N GLU A 176 -29.58 22.27 15.22
CA GLU A 176 -30.84 22.26 14.47
C GLU A 176 -30.59 22.82 13.06
N VAL A 177 -31.05 22.08 12.05
CA VAL A 177 -30.78 22.29 10.63
C VAL A 177 -31.40 23.58 10.06
N ASP A 178 -32.19 24.33 10.84
CA ASP A 178 -32.94 25.50 10.37
C ASP A 178 -32.77 26.77 11.25
N SER A 179 -31.58 26.97 11.83
CA SER A 179 -31.28 28.22 12.54
C SER A 179 -30.85 29.35 11.57
N PRO A 180 -31.57 30.50 11.50
CA PRO A 180 -31.30 31.60 10.55
C PRO A 180 -30.06 32.45 10.88
N LYS A 181 -29.09 31.92 11.61
CA LYS A 181 -27.88 32.65 12.04
C LYS A 181 -26.64 32.41 11.17
N VAL A 182 -26.78 31.76 10.01
CA VAL A 182 -25.71 31.66 9.01
C VAL A 182 -25.61 32.93 8.17
N PHE A 183 -25.56 34.10 8.80
CA PHE A 183 -25.08 35.32 8.16
C PHE A 183 -24.49 36.16 9.28
N LEU A 184 -23.16 36.25 9.30
CA LEU A 184 -22.35 37.42 9.63
C LEU A 184 -20.89 36.96 9.66
N LEU A 185 -20.27 36.91 8.47
CA LEU A 185 -18.82 37.09 8.36
C LEU A 185 -18.54 38.58 8.65
N PRO A 186 -17.59 38.95 9.52
CA PRO A 186 -17.07 40.29 9.51
C PRO A 186 -16.01 40.40 8.41
N SER A 187 -16.32 41.21 7.40
CA SER A 187 -15.34 41.87 6.57
C SER A 187 -14.47 42.78 7.45
N VAL A 188 -13.18 42.48 7.58
CA VAL A 188 -12.05 43.44 7.53
C VAL A 188 -10.83 42.69 7.04
#